data_AF-A0A529HNY5-F1
#
_entry.id   AF-A0A529HNY5-F1
#
_cell.length_a   1.000
_cell.length_b   1.000
_cell.length_c   1.000
_cell.angle_alpha   90.00
_cell.angle_beta   90.00
_cell.angle_gamma   90.00
#
_symmetry.space_group_name_H-M   'P 1'
#
loop_
_entity.id
_entity.type
_entity.pdbx_description
1 polymer ?
#
loop_
_entity_poly.entity_id
_entity_poly.type
_entity_poly.pdbx_seq_one_letter_code
_entity_poly.pdbx_strand_id
1 'polypeptide(L)'
;MLRPHGHRAMGCKCTPYLVEGREPFLKNFTVWDGLRPHPTTDLKVTIDNGGFAFKIGRNAPKQIAAAEAAKSLTKLGAVGAYTHASARYWVLRTLQERPYVLRALIRRYPHILVDEAQDIGPEHEAILRLMVAGGTELSLIGDAHQGIYEFSGANGAFLSGYGGQPGVADKKLTINYRSVPAIVEVANKLSGRNDAADRPAPAIMNGAFFIPFNKDEKEKALATFASMLQTAAMAEKDGV
;
A
#
# COMPACT_ATOMS: atom_id res chain seq x y z
N MET A 1 -0.24 -28.11 12.01
CA MET A 1 0.76 -27.20 11.43
C MET A 1 0.40 -26.93 9.97
N LEU A 2 0.08 -25.68 9.61
CA LEU A 2 -0.14 -25.29 8.21
C LEU A 2 1.22 -25.34 7.49
N ARG A 3 1.40 -26.26 6.53
CA ARG A 3 2.63 -26.35 5.73
C ARG A 3 2.59 -25.31 4.60
N PRO A 4 3.72 -24.89 4.01
CA PRO A 4 3.73 -24.02 2.84
C PRO A 4 2.86 -24.60 1.71
N HIS A 5 1.78 -23.89 1.36
CA HIS A 5 0.80 -24.33 0.36
C HIS A 5 1.06 -23.81 -1.06
N GLY A 6 2.00 -22.87 -1.22
CA GLY A 6 2.25 -22.20 -2.49
C GLY A 6 2.55 -23.15 -3.65
N HIS A 7 3.37 -24.19 -3.43
CA HIS A 7 3.67 -25.16 -4.49
C HIS A 7 2.42 -25.91 -5.00
N ARG A 8 1.47 -26.21 -4.12
CA ARG A 8 0.21 -26.87 -4.48
C ARG A 8 -0.75 -25.93 -5.20
N ALA A 9 -0.79 -24.67 -4.77
CA ALA A 9 -1.61 -23.64 -5.41
C ALA A 9 -1.12 -23.34 -6.83
N MET A 10 0.19 -23.26 -7.00
CA MET A 10 0.85 -22.96 -8.28
C MET A 10 1.07 -24.19 -9.16
N GLY A 11 0.87 -25.40 -8.63
CA GLY A 11 1.09 -26.66 -9.35
C GLY A 11 2.56 -26.95 -9.66
N CYS A 12 3.50 -26.39 -8.89
CA CYS A 12 4.93 -26.61 -9.08
C CYS A 12 5.50 -27.69 -8.15
N LYS A 13 6.64 -28.25 -8.54
CA LYS A 13 7.35 -29.31 -7.79
C LYS A 13 8.32 -28.75 -6.73
N CYS A 14 8.61 -27.45 -6.77
CA CYS A 14 9.58 -26.79 -5.91
C CYS A 14 8.91 -25.80 -4.96
N THR A 15 9.66 -25.27 -4.01
CA THR A 15 9.22 -24.12 -3.20
C THR A 15 9.09 -22.90 -4.11
N PRO A 16 7.95 -22.20 -4.12
CA PRO A 16 7.81 -20.99 -4.92
C PRO A 16 8.83 -19.92 -4.56
N TYR A 17 9.29 -19.18 -5.56
CA TYR A 17 10.30 -18.13 -5.43
C TYR A 17 9.87 -16.87 -6.17
N LEU A 18 10.17 -15.73 -5.56
CA LEU A 18 9.92 -14.42 -6.13
C LEU A 18 10.91 -14.15 -7.27
N VAL A 19 10.43 -13.55 -8.36
CA VAL A 19 11.26 -13.07 -9.48
C VAL A 19 11.24 -11.55 -9.58
N GLU A 20 12.37 -10.97 -9.99
CA GLU A 20 12.54 -9.52 -10.15
C GLU A 20 12.23 -9.01 -11.56
N GLY A 21 12.06 -9.92 -12.53
CA GLY A 21 11.72 -9.58 -13.91
C GLY A 21 12.92 -9.44 -14.85
N ARG A 22 14.13 -9.69 -14.35
CA ARG A 22 15.39 -9.58 -15.12
C ARG A 22 16.00 -10.95 -15.47
N GLU A 23 15.44 -12.01 -14.91
CA GLU A 23 15.96 -13.37 -15.02
C GLU A 23 15.86 -13.87 -16.48
N PRO A 24 16.94 -14.41 -17.08
CA PRO A 24 16.97 -14.75 -18.50
C PRO A 24 15.90 -15.75 -18.97
N PHE A 25 15.42 -16.63 -18.07
CA PHE A 25 14.40 -17.62 -18.42
C PHE A 25 13.01 -17.00 -18.63
N LEU A 26 12.76 -15.80 -18.08
CA LEU A 26 11.48 -15.10 -18.16
C LEU A 26 11.13 -14.66 -19.58
N LYS A 27 12.10 -14.58 -20.50
CA LYS A 27 11.86 -14.27 -21.93
C LYS A 27 10.87 -15.22 -22.61
N ASN A 28 10.70 -16.42 -22.06
CA ASN A 28 9.78 -17.44 -22.58
C ASN A 28 8.37 -17.37 -21.95
N PHE A 29 8.14 -16.43 -21.02
CA PHE A 29 6.89 -16.29 -20.30
C PHE A 29 6.20 -15.01 -20.74
N THR A 30 5.27 -15.15 -21.68
CA THR A 30 4.52 -14.02 -22.23
C THR A 30 3.01 -14.13 -22.01
N VAL A 31 2.33 -13.00 -22.13
CA VAL A 31 0.88 -12.86 -22.15
C VAL A 31 0.47 -12.11 -23.42
N TRP A 32 -0.57 -12.58 -24.10
CA TRP A 32 -1.06 -11.96 -25.34
C TRP A 32 -2.13 -10.90 -25.04
N ASP A 33 -1.99 -9.71 -25.61
CA ASP A 33 -2.95 -8.61 -25.43
C ASP A 33 -3.97 -8.45 -26.58
N GLY A 34 -3.99 -9.41 -27.51
CA GLY A 34 -4.77 -9.36 -28.75
C GLY A 34 -3.96 -8.90 -29.98
N LEU A 35 -2.84 -8.19 -29.78
CA LEU A 35 -2.02 -7.61 -30.87
C LEU A 35 -0.56 -8.08 -30.82
N ARG A 36 0.03 -8.18 -29.63
CA ARG A 36 1.43 -8.56 -29.43
C ARG A 36 1.66 -9.26 -28.09
N PRO A 37 2.76 -10.01 -27.92
CA PRO A 37 3.09 -10.61 -26.65
C PRO A 37 3.77 -9.58 -25.75
N HIS A 38 3.51 -9.68 -24.45
CA HIS A 38 4.17 -8.89 -23.41
C HIS A 38 4.76 -9.81 -22.34
N PRO A 39 5.78 -9.40 -21.57
CA PRO A 39 6.29 -10.17 -20.45
C PRO A 39 5.18 -10.47 -19.43
N THR A 40 5.09 -11.70 -18.96
CA THR A 40 4.13 -12.09 -17.90
C THR A 40 4.38 -11.29 -16.62
N THR A 41 5.62 -10.90 -16.37
CA THR A 41 6.03 -10.11 -15.21
C THR A 41 5.45 -8.70 -15.19
N ASP A 42 5.04 -8.18 -16.35
CA ASP A 42 4.42 -6.85 -16.47
C ASP A 42 2.91 -6.90 -16.20
N LEU A 43 2.36 -8.09 -16.01
CA LEU A 43 0.95 -8.28 -15.70
C LEU A 43 0.65 -7.74 -14.29
N LYS A 44 -0.21 -6.74 -14.24
CA LYS A 44 -0.80 -6.23 -13.01
C LYS A 44 -2.08 -7.00 -12.72
N VAL A 45 -2.24 -7.41 -11.47
CA VAL A 45 -3.43 -8.09 -10.96
C VAL A 45 -4.17 -7.10 -10.05
N THR A 46 -5.47 -6.96 -10.24
CA THR A 46 -6.34 -6.20 -9.35
C THR A 46 -7.69 -6.91 -9.22
N ILE A 47 -8.60 -6.34 -8.43
CA ILE A 47 -9.96 -6.83 -8.24
C ILE A 47 -10.94 -5.78 -8.73
N ASP A 48 -11.87 -6.20 -9.59
CA ASP A 48 -12.93 -5.36 -10.12
C ASP A 48 -14.24 -6.15 -10.12
N ASN A 49 -15.32 -5.55 -9.63
CA ASN A 49 -16.64 -6.17 -9.49
C ASN A 49 -16.61 -7.58 -8.85
N GLY A 50 -15.73 -7.79 -7.86
CA GLY A 50 -15.58 -9.07 -7.14
C GLY A 50 -14.80 -10.16 -7.90
N GLY A 51 -14.28 -9.87 -9.09
CA GLY A 51 -13.47 -10.78 -9.89
C GLY A 51 -12.05 -10.28 -10.15
N PHE A 52 -11.17 -11.17 -10.62
CA PHE A 52 -9.84 -10.75 -11.05
C PHE A 52 -9.89 -9.93 -12.33
N ALA A 53 -9.25 -8.77 -12.30
CA ALA A 53 -8.97 -7.96 -13.47
C ALA A 53 -7.46 -7.89 -13.70
N PHE A 54 -7.07 -7.87 -14.98
CA PHE A 54 -5.67 -7.96 -15.38
C PHE A 54 -5.35 -6.85 -16.38
N LYS A 55 -4.23 -6.16 -16.14
CA LYS A 55 -3.81 -5.04 -16.96
C LYS A 55 -2.32 -5.14 -17.28
N ILE A 56 -1.90 -4.58 -18.40
CA ILE A 56 -0.48 -4.46 -18.78
C ILE A 56 -0.13 -3.03 -19.16
N GLY A 57 1.11 -2.62 -18.87
CA GLY A 57 1.60 -1.27 -19.14
C GLY A 57 1.53 -0.31 -17.94
N ARG A 58 2.33 0.77 -18.01
CA ARG A 58 2.41 1.82 -16.98
C ARG A 58 1.55 3.04 -17.31
N ASN A 59 1.73 3.61 -18.51
CA ASN A 59 1.01 4.79 -18.97
C ASN A 59 -0.05 4.33 -19.98
N ALA A 60 -1.33 4.41 -19.63
CA ALA A 60 -2.47 3.79 -20.34
C ALA A 60 -2.47 2.24 -20.27
N PRO A 61 -2.72 1.67 -19.08
CA PRO A 61 -2.79 0.22 -18.92
C PRO A 61 -3.89 -0.40 -19.78
N LYS A 62 -3.54 -1.42 -20.55
CA LYS A 62 -4.48 -2.17 -21.41
C LYS A 62 -5.03 -3.37 -20.66
N GLN A 63 -6.34 -3.57 -20.74
CA GLN A 63 -6.99 -4.74 -20.15
C GLN A 63 -6.58 -6.03 -20.89
N ILE A 64 -6.27 -7.07 -20.13
CA ILE A 64 -5.98 -8.41 -20.63
C ILE A 64 -7.16 -9.32 -20.32
N ALA A 65 -7.53 -10.17 -21.28
CA ALA A 65 -8.58 -11.17 -21.07
C ALA A 65 -8.22 -12.11 -19.92
N ALA A 66 -9.15 -12.33 -18.99
CA ALA A 66 -8.89 -13.11 -17.77
C ALA A 66 -8.36 -14.52 -18.05
N ALA A 67 -8.86 -15.18 -19.10
CA ALA A 67 -8.40 -16.51 -19.50
C ALA A 67 -6.93 -16.50 -19.96
N GLU A 68 -6.51 -15.49 -20.72
CA GLU A 68 -5.14 -15.38 -21.23
C GLU A 68 -4.16 -15.02 -20.11
N ALA A 69 -4.56 -14.09 -19.23
CA ALA A 69 -3.82 -13.76 -18.03
C ALA A 69 -3.64 -14.98 -17.10
N ALA A 70 -4.73 -15.70 -16.78
CA ALA A 70 -4.68 -16.87 -15.92
C ALA A 70 -3.82 -18.00 -16.51
N LYS A 71 -3.89 -18.22 -17.82
CA LYS A 71 -3.03 -19.17 -18.53
C LYS A 71 -1.54 -18.80 -18.40
N SER A 72 -1.23 -17.53 -18.62
CA SER A 72 0.14 -17.00 -18.52
C SER A 72 0.70 -17.11 -17.09
N LEU A 73 -0.09 -16.68 -16.10
CA LEU A 73 0.24 -16.82 -14.67
C LEU A 73 0.44 -18.27 -14.26
N THR A 74 -0.42 -19.19 -14.73
CA THR A 74 -0.30 -20.63 -14.42
C THR A 74 0.98 -21.22 -15.01
N LYS A 75 1.37 -20.84 -16.23
CA LYS A 75 2.66 -21.28 -16.81
C LYS A 75 3.84 -20.81 -15.95
N LEU A 76 3.87 -19.54 -15.56
CA LEU A 76 4.92 -19.00 -14.69
C LEU A 76 4.92 -19.69 -13.33
N GLY A 77 3.73 -19.91 -12.76
CA GLY A 77 3.57 -20.58 -11.48
C GLY A 77 4.04 -22.04 -11.49
N ALA A 78 3.86 -22.76 -12.60
CA ALA A 78 4.25 -24.16 -12.73
C ALA A 78 5.76 -24.40 -12.58
N VAL A 79 6.61 -23.39 -12.87
CA VAL A 79 8.05 -23.44 -12.61
C VAL A 79 8.43 -22.96 -11.20
N GLY A 80 7.46 -22.51 -10.42
CA GLY A 80 7.63 -21.97 -9.06
C GLY A 80 7.83 -20.46 -9.01
N ALA A 81 7.93 -19.78 -10.14
CA ALA A 81 8.16 -18.35 -10.20
C ALA A 81 6.87 -17.55 -9.96
N TYR A 82 6.99 -16.42 -9.25
CA TYR A 82 5.92 -15.44 -9.11
C TYR A 82 6.51 -14.02 -8.97
N THR A 83 5.79 -13.00 -9.42
CA THR A 83 6.03 -11.57 -9.08
C THR A 83 5.17 -11.14 -7.89
N HIS A 84 5.46 -9.98 -7.30
CA HIS A 84 4.61 -9.36 -6.27
C HIS A 84 3.13 -9.26 -6.69
N ALA A 85 2.86 -8.88 -7.95
CA ALA A 85 1.50 -8.79 -8.47
C ALA A 85 0.84 -10.18 -8.55
N SER A 86 1.54 -11.17 -9.09
CA SER A 86 1.01 -12.53 -9.21
C SER A 86 0.88 -13.26 -7.86
N ALA A 87 1.66 -12.87 -6.84
CA ALA A 87 1.53 -13.44 -5.50
C ALA A 87 0.11 -13.23 -4.96
N ARG A 88 -0.45 -12.03 -5.15
CA ARG A 88 -1.82 -11.68 -4.74
C ARG A 88 -2.86 -12.53 -5.46
N TYR A 89 -2.68 -12.77 -6.76
CA TYR A 89 -3.52 -13.70 -7.52
C TYR A 89 -3.52 -15.10 -6.90
N TRP A 90 -2.32 -15.65 -6.63
CA TRP A 90 -2.20 -16.99 -6.05
C TRP A 90 -2.77 -17.09 -4.64
N VAL A 91 -2.57 -16.06 -3.80
CA VAL A 91 -3.13 -16.02 -2.45
C VAL A 91 -4.66 -16.02 -2.51
N LEU A 92 -5.26 -15.06 -3.22
CA LEU A 92 -6.71 -14.97 -3.34
C LEU A 92 -7.33 -16.24 -3.89
N ARG A 93 -6.78 -16.76 -4.99
CA ARG A 93 -7.23 -18.02 -5.60
C ARG A 93 -7.15 -19.19 -4.61
N THR A 94 -6.06 -19.28 -3.85
CA THR A 94 -5.91 -20.34 -2.83
C THR A 94 -6.99 -20.24 -1.75
N LEU A 95 -7.27 -19.03 -1.25
CA LEU A 95 -8.27 -18.84 -0.21
C LEU A 95 -9.69 -19.15 -0.70
N GLN A 96 -10.00 -18.81 -1.95
CA GLN A 96 -11.29 -19.10 -2.59
C GLN A 96 -11.46 -20.58 -2.91
N GLU A 97 -10.46 -21.22 -3.52
CA GLU A 97 -10.56 -22.61 -4.01
C GLU A 97 -10.30 -23.65 -2.92
N ARG A 98 -9.60 -23.28 -1.83
CA ARG A 98 -9.20 -24.19 -0.75
C ARG A 98 -9.73 -23.71 0.60
N PRO A 99 -11.02 -23.89 0.91
CA PRO A 99 -11.62 -23.42 2.16
C PRO A 99 -10.94 -23.90 3.44
N TYR A 100 -10.28 -25.06 3.42
CA TYR A 100 -9.53 -25.55 4.57
C TYR A 100 -8.30 -24.69 4.91
N VAL A 101 -7.67 -24.06 3.90
CA VAL A 101 -6.55 -23.13 4.11
C VAL A 101 -7.07 -21.86 4.75
N LEU A 102 -8.16 -21.29 4.21
CA LEU A 102 -8.82 -20.12 4.78
C LEU A 102 -9.21 -20.35 6.24
N ARG A 103 -9.90 -21.46 6.55
CA ARG A 103 -10.26 -21.83 7.94
C ARG A 103 -9.06 -21.97 8.86
N ALA A 104 -7.96 -22.52 8.36
CA ALA A 104 -6.74 -22.66 9.15
C ALA A 104 -6.05 -21.32 9.39
N LEU A 105 -6.11 -20.38 8.45
CA LEU A 105 -5.61 -19.02 8.62
C LEU A 105 -6.48 -18.21 9.58
N ILE A 106 -7.80 -18.29 9.49
CA ILE A 106 -8.72 -17.63 10.43
C ILE A 106 -8.47 -18.10 11.86
N ARG A 107 -8.33 -19.43 12.07
CA ARG A 107 -7.99 -19.98 13.39
C ARG A 107 -6.62 -19.55 13.90
N ARG A 108 -5.68 -19.26 13.00
CA ARG A 108 -4.33 -18.81 13.35
C ARG A 108 -4.29 -17.30 13.61
N TYR A 109 -5.10 -16.54 12.90
CA TYR A 109 -5.18 -15.08 12.92
C TYR A 109 -6.62 -14.64 13.17
N PRO A 110 -7.14 -14.88 14.39
CA PRO A 110 -8.50 -14.48 14.75
C PRO A 110 -8.67 -12.96 14.81
N HIS A 111 -7.57 -12.21 15.03
CA HIS A 111 -7.55 -10.75 14.96
C HIS A 111 -6.44 -10.30 14.00
N ILE A 112 -6.74 -9.33 13.15
CA ILE A 112 -5.79 -8.69 12.24
C ILE A 112 -5.81 -7.18 12.51
N LEU A 113 -4.62 -6.61 12.73
CA LEU A 113 -4.40 -5.18 12.77
C LEU A 113 -3.61 -4.81 11.52
N VAL A 114 -4.14 -3.88 10.73
CA VAL A 114 -3.43 -3.32 9.57
C VAL A 114 -3.09 -1.88 9.86
N ASP A 115 -1.80 -1.59 9.86
CA ASP A 115 -1.28 -0.22 9.87
C ASP A 115 -1.19 0.32 8.43
N GLU A 116 -1.14 1.64 8.29
CA GLU A 116 -1.13 2.36 7.01
C GLU A 116 -2.25 1.90 6.05
N ALA A 117 -3.45 1.71 6.60
CA ALA A 117 -4.59 1.13 5.87
C ALA A 117 -5.06 1.98 4.66
N GLN A 118 -4.63 3.24 4.56
CA GLN A 118 -4.86 4.07 3.38
C GLN A 118 -4.13 3.52 2.12
N ASP A 119 -3.08 2.72 2.31
CA ASP A 119 -2.27 2.13 1.22
C ASP A 119 -2.74 0.72 0.82
N ILE A 120 -3.85 0.26 1.39
CA ILE A 120 -4.48 -1.00 0.99
C ILE A 120 -5.12 -0.85 -0.39
N GLY A 121 -4.57 -1.59 -1.36
CA GLY A 121 -5.18 -1.78 -2.69
C GLY A 121 -6.29 -2.85 -2.72
N PRO A 122 -7.05 -2.92 -3.83
CA PRO A 122 -8.22 -3.80 -3.97
C PRO A 122 -7.96 -5.29 -3.72
N GLU A 123 -6.79 -5.78 -4.12
CA GLU A 123 -6.39 -7.18 -3.89
C GLU A 123 -6.24 -7.53 -2.41
N HIS A 124 -5.70 -6.63 -1.60
CA HIS A 124 -5.45 -6.84 -0.18
C HIS A 124 -6.77 -6.69 0.57
N GLU A 125 -7.60 -5.72 0.19
CA GLU A 125 -8.99 -5.61 0.66
C GLU A 125 -9.75 -6.92 0.44
N ALA A 126 -9.68 -7.51 -0.76
CA ALA A 126 -10.37 -8.77 -1.06
C ALA A 126 -9.90 -9.94 -0.16
N ILE A 127 -8.60 -10.01 0.16
CA ILE A 127 -8.06 -11.02 1.09
C ILE A 127 -8.62 -10.79 2.49
N LEU A 128 -8.57 -9.55 2.98
CA LEU A 128 -9.05 -9.18 4.31
C LEU A 128 -10.56 -9.45 4.44
N ARG A 129 -11.36 -9.13 3.42
CA ARG A 129 -12.79 -9.42 3.39
C ARG A 129 -13.10 -10.92 3.45
N LEU A 130 -12.31 -11.77 2.78
CA LEU A 130 -12.47 -13.23 2.89
C LEU A 130 -12.18 -13.74 4.31
N MET A 131 -11.16 -13.17 4.97
CA MET A 131 -10.83 -13.50 6.36
C MET A 131 -11.94 -13.05 7.32
N VAL A 132 -12.41 -11.81 7.18
CA VAL A 132 -13.50 -11.24 8.00
C VAL A 132 -14.80 -12.02 7.82
N ALA A 133 -15.18 -12.35 6.59
CA ALA A 133 -16.36 -13.16 6.31
C ALA A 133 -16.29 -14.56 6.94
N GLY A 134 -15.08 -15.07 7.20
CA GLY A 134 -14.85 -16.33 7.88
C GLY A 134 -14.73 -16.24 9.41
N GLY A 135 -14.79 -15.03 9.99
CA GLY A 135 -14.81 -14.80 11.44
C GLY A 135 -13.55 -14.15 12.03
N THR A 136 -12.61 -13.67 11.20
CA THR A 136 -11.50 -12.82 11.70
C THR A 136 -12.01 -11.42 12.04
N GLU A 137 -11.62 -10.88 13.19
CA GLU A 137 -11.83 -9.49 13.53
C GLU A 137 -10.73 -8.61 12.92
N LEU A 138 -11.12 -7.49 12.33
CA LEU A 138 -10.21 -6.60 11.59
C LEU A 138 -10.22 -5.19 12.19
N SER A 139 -9.04 -4.69 12.54
CA SER A 139 -8.79 -3.29 12.87
C SER A 139 -7.92 -2.66 11.79
N LEU A 140 -8.37 -1.53 11.26
CA LEU A 140 -7.64 -0.74 10.27
C LEU A 140 -7.20 0.56 10.94
N ILE A 141 -5.90 0.84 10.89
CA ILE A 141 -5.27 2.04 11.39
C ILE A 141 -4.67 2.75 10.19
N GLY A 142 -4.95 4.05 10.04
CA GLY A 142 -4.41 4.83 8.95
C GLY A 142 -5.00 6.24 8.91
N ASP A 143 -4.49 7.03 7.98
CA ASP A 143 -4.95 8.40 7.74
C ASP A 143 -5.21 8.59 6.24
N ALA A 144 -6.48 8.79 5.88
CA ALA A 144 -6.88 8.99 4.49
C ALA A 144 -6.22 10.23 3.86
N HIS A 145 -5.84 11.24 4.66
CA HIS A 145 -5.13 12.42 4.18
C HIS A 145 -3.66 12.17 3.84
N GLN A 146 -3.11 11.02 4.21
CA GLN A 146 -1.73 10.61 3.92
C GLN A 146 -1.63 9.61 2.76
N GLY A 147 -2.75 9.29 2.10
CA GLY A 147 -2.79 8.39 0.94
C GLY A 147 -2.12 9.01 -0.30
N ILE A 148 -0.79 8.98 -0.35
CA ILE A 148 0.01 9.50 -1.48
C ILE A 148 0.28 8.43 -2.57
N TYR A 149 -0.24 7.21 -2.41
CA TYR A 149 0.02 6.05 -3.28
C TYR A 149 -1.07 5.74 -4.32
N GLU A 150 -1.74 6.76 -4.85
CA GLU A 150 -2.78 6.61 -5.89
C GLU A 150 -2.32 5.75 -7.09
N PHE A 151 -1.02 5.74 -7.41
CA PHE A 151 -0.42 4.94 -8.48
C PHE A 151 -0.56 3.41 -8.33
N SER A 152 -0.85 2.91 -7.12
CA SER A 152 -1.07 1.48 -6.84
C SER A 152 -2.55 1.09 -6.78
N GLY A 153 -3.47 2.02 -7.03
CA GLY A 153 -4.92 1.82 -6.87
C GLY A 153 -5.39 1.83 -5.41
N ALA A 154 -4.50 2.11 -4.46
CA ALA A 154 -4.83 2.42 -3.08
C ALA A 154 -5.04 3.93 -2.94
N ASN A 155 -6.28 4.34 -2.73
CA ASN A 155 -6.68 5.75 -2.59
C ASN A 155 -7.37 6.01 -1.24
N GLY A 156 -7.14 5.14 -0.25
CA GLY A 156 -7.81 5.21 1.05
C GLY A 156 -9.32 4.92 1.05
N ALA A 157 -9.91 4.51 -0.08
CA ALA A 157 -11.35 4.19 -0.15
C ALA A 157 -11.73 3.01 0.75
N PHE A 158 -10.87 2.00 0.88
CA PHE A 158 -11.13 0.88 1.77
C PHE A 158 -11.21 1.35 3.23
N LEU A 159 -10.19 2.07 3.72
CA LEU A 159 -10.17 2.61 5.08
C LEU A 159 -11.39 3.50 5.34
N SER A 160 -11.63 4.48 4.47
CA SER A 160 -12.72 5.45 4.61
C SER A 160 -14.10 4.78 4.56
N GLY A 161 -14.29 3.80 3.67
CA GLY A 161 -15.55 3.08 3.51
C GLY A 161 -15.80 2.02 4.58
N TYR A 162 -14.75 1.46 5.19
CA TYR A 162 -14.87 0.42 6.21
C TYR A 162 -15.41 0.96 7.53
N GLY A 163 -14.99 2.16 7.95
CA GLY A 163 -15.47 2.81 9.18
C GLY A 163 -16.99 3.03 9.22
N GLY A 164 -17.63 3.20 8.06
CA GLY A 164 -19.09 3.39 7.95
C GLY A 164 -19.91 2.09 7.94
N GLN A 165 -19.29 0.91 8.03
CA GLN A 165 -20.01 -0.36 7.96
C GLN A 165 -20.71 -0.70 9.30
N PRO A 166 -21.88 -1.36 9.26
CA PRO A 166 -22.55 -1.81 10.48
C PRO A 166 -21.63 -2.70 11.33
N GLY A 167 -21.55 -2.41 12.62
CA GLY A 167 -20.72 -3.16 13.57
C GLY A 167 -19.24 -2.76 13.60
N VAL A 168 -18.81 -1.78 12.79
CA VAL A 168 -17.44 -1.23 12.85
C VAL A 168 -17.41 -0.03 13.79
N ALA A 169 -16.47 -0.03 14.73
CA ALA A 169 -16.22 1.11 15.60
C ALA A 169 -15.24 2.07 14.92
N ASP A 170 -15.76 3.17 14.36
CA ASP A 170 -14.93 4.25 13.84
C ASP A 170 -14.44 5.16 14.99
N LYS A 171 -13.12 5.27 15.14
CA LYS A 171 -12.46 6.03 16.20
C LYS A 171 -11.43 6.96 15.59
N LYS A 172 -11.57 8.25 15.87
CA LYS A 172 -10.61 9.28 15.44
C LYS A 172 -9.61 9.57 16.54
N LEU A 173 -8.33 9.56 16.18
CA LEU A 173 -7.24 10.04 17.03
C LEU A 173 -6.90 11.47 16.61
N THR A 174 -7.42 12.46 17.37
CA THR A 174 -7.27 13.89 17.05
C THR A 174 -6.20 14.59 17.88
N ILE A 175 -5.45 13.83 18.69
CA ILE A 175 -4.37 14.37 19.52
C ILE A 175 -3.03 14.03 18.87
N ASN A 176 -2.28 15.06 18.50
CA ASN A 176 -0.95 14.94 17.93
C ASN A 176 0.10 15.02 19.05
N TYR A 177 0.76 13.89 19.30
CA TYR A 177 1.83 13.78 20.30
C TYR A 177 3.23 14.03 19.73
N ARG A 178 3.36 14.29 18.42
CA ARG A 178 4.65 14.41 17.71
C ARG A 178 5.10 15.86 17.55
N SER A 179 4.18 16.74 17.21
CA SER A 179 4.47 18.08 16.71
C SER A 179 4.00 19.17 17.68
N VAL A 180 4.69 20.32 17.65
CA VAL A 180 4.32 21.52 18.41
C VAL A 180 3.07 22.19 17.80
N PRO A 181 2.33 23.02 18.57
CA PRO A 181 1.08 23.64 18.12
C PRO A 181 1.20 24.36 16.77
N ALA A 182 2.29 25.12 16.55
CA ALA A 182 2.50 25.87 15.31
C ALA A 182 2.59 24.97 14.05
N ILE A 183 3.14 23.75 14.17
CA ILE A 183 3.19 22.80 13.05
C ILE A 183 1.80 22.18 12.84
N VAL A 184 1.13 21.80 13.93
CA VAL A 184 -0.21 21.19 13.87
C VAL A 184 -1.23 22.16 13.28
N GLU A 185 -1.16 23.45 13.62
CA GLU A 185 -2.02 24.48 13.03
C GLU A 185 -1.87 24.61 11.51
N VAL A 186 -0.64 24.56 11.00
CA VAL A 186 -0.40 24.58 9.55
C VAL A 186 -0.95 23.33 8.89
N ALA A 187 -0.72 22.15 9.47
CA ALA A 187 -1.26 20.89 8.97
C ALA A 187 -2.80 20.89 8.96
N ASN A 188 -3.43 21.39 10.03
CA ASN A 188 -4.88 21.55 10.14
C ASN A 188 -5.43 22.47 9.04
N LYS A 189 -4.79 23.62 8.79
CA LYS A 189 -5.19 24.55 7.72
C LYS A 189 -5.10 23.92 6.33
N LEU A 190 -4.06 23.12 6.06
CA LEU A 190 -3.88 22.44 4.77
C LEU A 190 -4.87 21.30 4.56
N SER A 191 -5.19 20.57 5.62
CA SER A 191 -6.04 19.37 5.57
C SER A 191 -7.52 19.63 5.86
N GLY A 192 -7.87 20.82 6.36
CA GLY A 192 -9.23 21.14 6.84
C GLY A 192 -9.59 20.45 8.16
N ARG A 193 -8.59 20.00 8.93
CA ARG A 193 -8.75 19.29 10.21
C ARG A 193 -8.69 20.25 11.40
N ASN A 194 -8.98 19.72 12.59
CA ASN A 194 -8.88 20.44 13.85
C ASN A 194 -8.25 19.57 14.95
N ASP A 195 -7.09 18.99 14.65
CA ASP A 195 -6.33 18.18 15.61
C ASP A 195 -5.65 19.07 16.66
N ALA A 196 -5.48 18.58 17.88
CA ALA A 196 -4.83 19.30 18.97
C ALA A 196 -3.41 18.77 19.21
N ALA A 197 -2.46 19.67 19.42
CA ALA A 197 -1.12 19.29 19.89
C ALA A 197 -1.15 19.01 21.40
N ASP A 198 -0.59 17.87 21.80
CA ASP A 198 -0.35 17.57 23.23
C ASP A 198 0.93 18.24 23.74
N ARG A 199 1.93 18.40 22.85
CA ARG A 199 3.22 19.00 23.22
C ARG A 199 3.07 20.50 23.49
N PRO A 200 3.68 21.03 24.56
CA PRO A 200 3.79 22.47 24.75
C PRO A 200 4.69 23.09 23.68
N ALA A 201 4.42 24.34 23.32
CA ALA A 201 5.32 25.12 22.48
C ALA A 201 6.61 25.43 23.27
N PRO A 202 7.81 25.11 22.73
CA PRO A 202 9.07 25.56 23.32
C PRO A 202 9.15 27.09 23.41
N ALA A 203 9.94 27.60 24.36
CA ALA A 203 10.21 29.04 24.50
C ALA A 203 11.10 29.60 23.37
N ILE A 204 11.80 28.73 22.63
CA ILE A 204 12.58 29.07 21.44
C ILE A 204 11.68 29.17 20.21
N MET A 205 12.13 29.89 19.18
CA MET A 205 11.42 29.97 17.90
C MET A 205 11.22 28.56 17.32
N ASN A 206 9.98 28.21 17.00
CA ASN A 206 9.59 26.89 16.51
C ASN A 206 8.39 27.00 15.56
N GLY A 207 8.13 25.96 14.77
CA GLY A 207 6.97 25.91 13.88
C GLY A 207 7.31 25.47 12.46
N ALA A 208 6.39 25.72 11.54
CA ALA A 208 6.62 25.55 10.10
C ALA A 208 7.02 26.90 9.48
N PHE A 209 8.13 26.92 8.75
CA PHE A 209 8.63 28.10 8.06
C PHE A 209 8.46 27.94 6.55
N PHE A 210 7.96 28.98 5.89
CA PHE A 210 7.77 29.00 4.44
C PHE A 210 8.48 30.22 3.86
N ILE A 211 9.37 29.99 2.89
CA ILE A 211 10.08 31.04 2.17
C ILE A 211 9.71 30.92 0.69
N PRO A 212 8.80 31.76 0.18
CA PRO A 212 8.56 31.82 -1.25
C PRO A 212 9.80 32.39 -1.95
N PHE A 213 10.22 31.77 -3.06
CA PHE A 213 11.35 32.27 -3.84
C PHE A 213 11.16 31.99 -5.33
N ASN A 214 11.71 32.89 -6.17
CA ASN A 214 11.85 32.62 -7.61
C ASN A 214 13.04 31.69 -7.84
N LYS A 215 12.98 30.81 -8.85
CA LYS A 215 14.08 29.86 -9.13
C LYS A 215 15.45 30.53 -9.27
N ASP A 216 15.47 31.74 -9.84
CA ASP A 216 16.69 32.52 -10.05
C ASP A 216 17.21 33.21 -8.77
N GLU A 217 16.43 33.20 -7.68
CA GLU A 217 16.77 33.79 -6.37
C GLU A 217 17.08 32.72 -5.31
N LYS A 218 17.46 31.49 -5.72
CA LYS A 218 17.74 30.38 -4.80
C LYS A 218 18.76 30.75 -3.72
N GLU A 219 19.85 31.43 -4.08
CA GLU A 219 20.91 31.80 -3.12
C GLU A 219 20.40 32.77 -2.06
N LYS A 220 19.57 33.74 -2.46
CA LYS A 220 18.93 34.69 -1.54
C LYS A 220 17.94 34.00 -0.60
N ALA A 221 17.19 33.01 -1.10
CA ALA A 221 16.29 32.21 -0.27
C ALA A 221 17.05 31.39 0.79
N LEU A 222 18.18 30.77 0.40
CA LEU A 222 19.05 30.04 1.33
C LEU A 222 19.69 30.96 2.37
N ALA A 223 20.15 32.15 1.97
CA ALA A 223 20.68 33.15 2.90
C ALA A 223 19.61 33.62 3.90
N THR A 224 18.38 33.83 3.43
CA THR A 224 17.23 34.18 4.29
C THR A 224 16.95 33.06 5.30
N PHE A 225 16.93 31.80 4.84
CA PHE A 225 16.74 30.64 5.71
C PHE A 225 17.85 30.51 6.76
N ALA A 226 19.11 30.69 6.36
CA ALA A 226 20.24 30.64 7.28
C ALA A 226 20.16 31.74 8.36
N SER A 227 19.77 32.96 7.98
CA SER A 227 19.55 34.06 8.92
C SER A 227 18.40 33.77 9.90
N MET A 228 17.32 33.15 9.42
CA MET A 228 16.22 32.70 10.30
C MET A 228 16.70 31.66 11.31
N LEU A 229 17.51 30.68 10.90
CA LEU A 229 18.07 29.67 11.81
C LEU A 229 19.00 30.28 12.88
N GLN A 230 19.82 31.26 12.49
CA GLN A 230 20.69 31.99 13.41
C GLN A 230 19.88 32.81 14.42
N THR A 231 18.82 33.49 13.96
CA THR A 231 17.91 34.27 14.81
C THR A 231 17.10 33.40 15.76
N ALA A 232 16.75 32.18 15.35
CA ALA A 232 16.02 31.20 16.16
C ALA A 232 16.84 30.63 17.33
N ALA A 233 18.11 31.02 17.49
CA ALA A 233 19.04 30.46 18.47
C ALA A 233 19.11 28.92 18.40
N MET A 234 19.10 28.35 17.19
CA MET A 234 19.62 27.00 16.96
C MET A 234 21.15 27.05 17.06
N ALA A 235 21.65 27.42 18.24
CA ALA A 235 23.06 27.26 18.56
C ALA A 235 23.35 25.76 18.45
N GLU A 236 24.31 25.41 17.61
CA GLU A 236 25.00 24.13 17.61
C GLU A 236 25.25 23.69 19.06
N LYS A 237 24.40 22.82 19.60
CA LYS A 237 24.74 22.02 20.76
C LYS A 237 24.32 20.59 20.50
N ASP A 238 25.37 19.83 20.20
CA ASP A 238 25.55 18.41 20.39
C ASP A 238 24.75 17.50 19.45
N GLY A 239 25.31 17.35 18.24
CA GLY A 239 25.20 16.09 17.52
C GLY A 239 25.85 14.98 18.34
N VAL A 240 25.02 14.06 18.82
CA VAL A 240 25.39 12.69 19.20
C VAL A 240 24.69 11.74 18.24
#